data_AF-A0AAV8Y181-F1
#
_entry.id   AF-A0AAV8Y181-F1
#
_cell.length_a   1.000
_cell.length_b   1.000
_cell.length_c   1.000
_cell.angle_alpha   90.00
_cell.angle_beta   90.00
_cell.angle_gamma   90.00
#
_symmetry.space_group_name_H-M   'P 1'
#
loop_
_entity.id
_entity.type
_entity.pdbx_description
1 polymer ?
#
loop_
_entity_poly.entity_id
_entity_poly.type
_entity_poly.pdbx_seq_one_letter_code
_entity_poly.pdbx_strand_id
1 'polypeptide(L)'
;MEFNFFPDRRLTMDAWSDIISHLKWEDVTILYVNPEDLAGLGYFIEKAYNAGISIGIEQLESSDARSYRPALGKLRDSGKLNYILHCEIDELQEILLQMQQLGMLTANYNYFLTNLDAATLPLQQFSYGKAKIVGIQLQNLQHDVQNDEAVLKTELALIADAISMLSNTLKNFK
;
A
#
# COMPACT_ATOMS: atom_id res chain seq x y z
N MET A 1 -18.35 22.77 -9.96
CA MET A 1 -17.42 21.79 -10.56
C MET A 1 -16.33 21.58 -9.54
N GLU A 2 -16.22 20.37 -8.99
CA GLU A 2 -15.17 20.00 -8.04
C GLU A 2 -14.09 19.24 -8.82
N PHE A 3 -12.83 19.56 -8.58
CA PHE A 3 -11.68 18.89 -9.17
C PHE A 3 -11.01 18.04 -8.10
N ASN A 4 -10.87 16.73 -8.34
CA ASN A 4 -10.19 15.81 -7.44
C ASN A 4 -8.80 15.50 -7.99
N PHE A 5 -7.78 15.69 -7.16
CA PHE A 5 -6.38 15.43 -7.51
C PHE A 5 -5.89 14.06 -7.01
N PHE A 6 -6.71 13.34 -6.24
CA PHE A 6 -6.42 11.95 -5.89
C PHE A 6 -6.63 11.04 -7.11
N PRO A 7 -5.83 9.97 -7.24
CA PRO A 7 -6.01 9.00 -8.31
C PRO A 7 -7.44 8.47 -8.37
N ASP A 8 -7.94 8.26 -9.59
CA ASP A 8 -9.21 7.58 -9.76
C ASP A 8 -9.13 6.17 -9.14
N ARG A 9 -10.19 5.82 -8.40
CA ARG A 9 -10.23 4.54 -7.66
C ARG A 9 -10.11 3.35 -8.60
N ARG A 10 -10.78 3.36 -9.75
CA ARG A 10 -10.75 2.23 -10.70
C ARG A 10 -9.38 2.08 -11.32
N LEU A 11 -8.78 3.19 -11.76
CA LEU A 11 -7.42 3.19 -12.29
C LEU A 11 -6.40 2.69 -11.25
N THR A 12 -6.59 3.02 -9.98
CA THR A 12 -5.74 2.52 -8.88
C THR A 12 -5.86 1.01 -8.73
N MET A 13 -7.08 0.47 -8.71
CA MET A 13 -7.33 -0.96 -8.62
C MET A 13 -6.87 -1.73 -9.87
N ASP A 14 -6.96 -1.11 -11.04
CA ASP A 14 -6.40 -1.62 -12.29
C ASP A 14 -4.89 -1.75 -12.19
N ALA A 15 -4.21 -0.70 -11.74
CA ALA A 15 -2.77 -0.71 -11.52
C ALA A 15 -2.35 -1.78 -10.50
N TRP A 16 -3.11 -1.96 -9.42
CA TRP A 16 -2.85 -3.04 -8.45
C TRP A 16 -2.95 -4.41 -9.13
N SER A 17 -3.98 -4.65 -9.92
CA SER A 17 -4.17 -5.91 -10.65
C SER A 17 -3.02 -6.19 -11.62
N ASP A 18 -2.56 -5.15 -12.32
CA ASP A 18 -1.45 -5.25 -13.28
C ASP A 18 -0.13 -5.55 -12.56
N ILE A 19 0.12 -4.93 -11.41
CA ILE A 19 1.28 -5.21 -10.55
C ILE A 19 1.26 -6.67 -10.09
N ILE A 20 0.15 -7.14 -9.52
CA ILE A 20 0.03 -8.52 -9.02
C ILE A 20 0.22 -9.54 -10.15
N SER A 21 -0.36 -9.26 -11.32
CA SER A 21 -0.18 -10.08 -12.53
C SER A 21 1.27 -10.11 -13.00
N HIS A 22 1.96 -8.95 -12.98
CA HIS A 22 3.39 -8.87 -13.34
C HIS A 22 4.28 -9.60 -12.33
N LEU A 23 3.91 -9.59 -11.05
CA LEU A 23 4.59 -10.35 -10.00
C LEU A 23 4.32 -11.86 -10.10
N LYS A 24 3.39 -12.29 -10.95
CA LYS A 24 3.00 -13.69 -11.19
C LYS A 24 2.53 -14.40 -9.92
N TRP A 25 1.76 -13.70 -9.09
CA TRP A 25 1.16 -14.30 -7.91
C TRP A 25 -0.11 -15.05 -8.30
N GLU A 26 -0.13 -16.36 -8.09
CA GLU A 26 -1.30 -17.22 -8.33
C GLU A 26 -2.23 -17.29 -7.10
N ASP A 27 -1.69 -16.97 -5.91
CA ASP A 27 -2.40 -16.94 -4.65
C ASP A 27 -1.91 -15.75 -3.82
N VAL A 28 -2.84 -15.00 -3.23
CA VAL A 28 -2.58 -13.79 -2.45
C VAL A 28 -3.56 -13.64 -1.31
N THR A 29 -3.11 -13.10 -0.19
CA THR A 29 -3.99 -12.76 0.95
C THR A 29 -4.01 -11.25 1.17
N ILE A 30 -5.19 -10.64 1.09
CA ILE A 30 -5.41 -9.23 1.39
C ILE A 30 -5.59 -9.09 2.90
N LEU A 31 -4.73 -8.28 3.51
CA LEU A 31 -4.76 -7.92 4.92
C LEU A 31 -5.24 -6.48 5.04
N TYR A 32 -6.38 -6.28 5.69
CA TYR A 32 -6.96 -4.96 5.92
C TYR A 32 -7.26 -4.71 7.40
N VAL A 33 -7.19 -3.46 7.85
CA VAL A 33 -7.48 -3.11 9.25
C VAL A 33 -8.91 -2.59 9.41
N ASN A 34 -9.29 -1.58 8.62
CA ASN A 34 -10.60 -0.95 8.73
C ASN A 34 -11.66 -1.70 7.89
N PRO A 35 -12.77 -2.17 8.49
CA PRO A 35 -13.84 -2.85 7.77
C PRO A 35 -14.44 -2.04 6.62
N GLU A 36 -14.46 -0.72 6.76
CA GLU A 36 -15.05 0.20 5.78
C GLU A 36 -14.30 0.20 4.44
N ASP A 37 -13.00 -0.14 4.47
CA ASP A 37 -12.15 -0.16 3.28
C ASP A 37 -12.47 -1.34 2.36
N LEU A 38 -13.02 -2.43 2.91
CA LEU A 38 -13.29 -3.67 2.17
C LEU A 38 -14.24 -3.44 0.99
N ALA A 39 -15.24 -2.58 1.16
CA ALA A 39 -16.16 -2.22 0.09
C ALA A 39 -15.44 -1.57 -1.11
N GLY A 40 -14.35 -0.84 -0.85
CA GLY A 40 -13.50 -0.23 -1.87
C GLY A 40 -12.67 -1.23 -2.68
N LEU A 41 -12.44 -2.43 -2.14
CA LEU A 41 -11.62 -3.47 -2.74
C LEU A 41 -12.40 -4.42 -3.65
N GLY A 42 -13.74 -4.36 -3.64
CA GLY A 42 -14.59 -5.32 -4.37
C GLY A 42 -14.27 -5.42 -5.86
N TYR A 43 -14.03 -4.28 -6.52
CA TYR A 43 -13.65 -4.26 -7.94
C TYR A 43 -12.31 -4.96 -8.21
N PHE A 44 -11.31 -4.72 -7.36
CA PHE A 44 -10.00 -5.39 -7.46
C PHE A 44 -10.14 -6.90 -7.24
N ILE A 45 -10.90 -7.31 -6.22
CA ILE A 45 -11.14 -8.72 -5.90
C ILE A 45 -11.80 -9.44 -7.08
N GLU A 46 -12.85 -8.85 -7.66
CA GLU A 46 -13.53 -9.40 -8.83
C GLU A 46 -12.58 -9.53 -10.03
N LYS A 47 -11.80 -8.49 -10.32
CA LYS A 47 -10.85 -8.49 -11.44
C LYS A 47 -9.75 -9.54 -11.26
N ALA A 48 -9.17 -9.63 -10.07
CA ALA A 48 -8.13 -10.61 -9.78
C ALA A 48 -8.68 -12.06 -9.79
N TYR A 49 -9.90 -12.28 -9.32
CA TYR A 49 -10.59 -13.57 -9.43
C TYR A 49 -10.79 -13.97 -10.90
N ASN A 50 -11.26 -13.05 -11.75
CA ASN A 50 -11.42 -13.29 -13.19
C ASN A 50 -10.09 -13.54 -13.92
N ALA A 51 -8.97 -13.07 -13.36
CA ALA A 51 -7.62 -13.37 -13.84
C ALA A 51 -7.09 -14.74 -13.36
N GLY A 52 -7.86 -15.49 -12.57
CA GLY A 52 -7.49 -16.81 -12.06
C GLY A 52 -6.63 -16.78 -10.79
N ILE A 53 -6.56 -15.65 -10.10
CA ILE A 53 -5.79 -15.49 -8.86
C ILE A 53 -6.66 -15.95 -7.67
N SER A 54 -6.12 -16.83 -6.82
CA SER A 54 -6.73 -17.21 -5.56
C SER A 54 -6.56 -16.09 -4.53
N ILE A 55 -7.66 -15.61 -3.96
CA ILE A 55 -7.67 -14.46 -3.05
C ILE A 55 -8.20 -14.89 -1.67
N GLY A 56 -7.34 -14.80 -0.67
CA GLY A 56 -7.72 -14.78 0.74
C GLY A 56 -7.98 -13.36 1.20
N ILE A 57 -8.94 -13.18 2.12
CA ILE A 57 -9.27 -11.88 2.71
C ILE A 57 -9.27 -12.07 4.23
N GLU A 58 -8.43 -11.32 4.93
CA GLU A 58 -8.25 -11.45 6.37
C GLU A 58 -8.19 -10.07 7.00
N GLN A 59 -9.02 -9.84 8.01
CA GLN A 59 -8.99 -8.62 8.78
C GLN A 59 -7.91 -8.71 9.86
N LEU A 60 -7.04 -7.71 9.93
CA LEU A 60 -6.11 -7.53 11.03
C LEU A 60 -6.80 -6.74 12.13
N GLU A 61 -7.54 -7.45 12.97
CA GLU A 61 -8.11 -6.86 14.18
C GLU A 61 -6.99 -6.50 15.16
N SER A 62 -6.91 -5.22 15.50
CA SER A 62 -6.12 -4.77 16.63
C SER A 62 -6.83 -5.20 17.91
N SER A 63 -6.29 -6.15 18.66
CA SER A 63 -6.70 -6.32 20.06
C SER A 63 -6.29 -5.10 20.88
N ASP A 64 -6.68 -5.03 22.16
CA ASP A 64 -6.20 -4.01 23.09
C ASP A 64 -4.68 -3.80 22.93
N ALA A 65 -4.28 -2.53 22.73
CA ALA A 65 -2.90 -2.09 22.49
C ALA A 65 -2.26 -2.41 21.11
N ARG A 66 -3.02 -2.35 20.00
CA ARG A 66 -2.47 -2.45 18.62
C ARG A 66 -1.67 -3.74 18.36
N SER A 67 -2.09 -4.84 18.98
CA SER A 67 -1.46 -6.14 18.78
C SER A 67 -2.19 -6.92 17.69
N TYR A 68 -1.57 -7.02 16.51
CA TYR A 68 -2.01 -7.85 15.39
C TYR A 68 -1.47 -9.27 15.47
N ARG A 69 -0.64 -9.57 16.48
CA ARG A 69 0.08 -10.86 16.63
C ARG A 69 -0.81 -12.09 16.52
N PRO A 70 -2.04 -12.15 17.09
CA PRO A 70 -2.87 -13.34 16.98
C PRO A 70 -3.26 -13.65 15.52
N ALA A 71 -3.67 -12.62 14.76
CA ALA A 71 -4.00 -12.76 13.35
C ALA A 71 -2.76 -13.11 12.52
N LEU A 72 -1.65 -12.39 12.74
CA LEU A 72 -0.38 -12.66 12.06
C LEU A 72 0.17 -14.07 12.35
N GLY A 73 -0.02 -14.58 13.58
CA GLY A 73 0.36 -15.95 13.94
C GLY A 73 -0.40 -17.00 13.14
N LYS A 74 -1.72 -16.84 12.99
CA LYS A 74 -2.54 -17.72 12.15
C LYS A 74 -2.09 -17.68 10.68
N LEU A 75 -1.79 -16.47 10.17
CA LEU A 75 -1.31 -16.29 8.80
C LEU A 75 0.05 -16.95 8.57
N ARG A 76 1.00 -16.80 9.50
CA ARG A 76 2.27 -17.52 9.46
C ARG A 76 2.06 -19.03 9.38
N ASP A 77 1.16 -19.57 10.20
CA ASP A 77 0.90 -21.00 10.28
C ASP A 77 0.12 -21.54 9.07
N SER A 78 -0.55 -20.65 8.30
CA SER A 78 -1.25 -21.01 7.06
C SER A 78 -0.31 -21.35 5.89
N GLY A 79 0.96 -20.97 5.97
CA GLY A 79 1.95 -21.17 4.91
C GLY A 79 1.80 -20.24 3.69
N LYS A 80 0.90 -19.25 3.75
CA LYS A 80 0.73 -18.21 2.73
C LYS A 80 1.96 -17.30 2.69
N LEU A 81 2.39 -16.91 1.48
CA LEU A 81 3.64 -16.16 1.28
C LEU A 81 3.45 -14.79 0.61
N ASN A 82 2.29 -14.55 -0.03
CA ASN A 82 2.02 -13.33 -0.77
C ASN A 82 0.92 -12.53 -0.07
N TYR A 83 1.23 -11.32 0.35
CA TYR A 83 0.33 -10.48 1.13
C TYR A 83 0.15 -9.10 0.51
N ILE A 84 -1.09 -8.64 0.44
CA ILE A 84 -1.43 -7.24 0.13
C ILE A 84 -1.76 -6.55 1.45
N LEU A 85 -1.03 -5.49 1.80
CA LEU A 85 -1.27 -4.72 3.02
C LEU A 85 -2.10 -3.47 2.67
N HIS A 86 -3.31 -3.42 3.21
CA HIS A 86 -4.26 -2.32 3.04
C HIS A 86 -4.61 -1.70 4.40
N CYS A 87 -3.84 -0.69 4.77
CA CYS A 87 -3.93 -0.05 6.07
C CYS A 87 -3.32 1.37 6.01
N GLU A 88 -3.58 2.13 7.07
CA GLU A 88 -3.00 3.45 7.24
C GLU A 88 -1.50 3.38 7.52
N ILE A 89 -0.80 4.50 7.32
CA ILE A 89 0.67 4.54 7.38
C ILE A 89 1.21 4.15 8.77
N ASP A 90 0.53 4.57 9.83
CA ASP A 90 0.89 4.28 11.22
C ASP A 90 0.70 2.78 11.53
N GLU A 91 -0.38 2.19 11.04
CA GLU A 91 -0.70 0.77 11.21
C GLU A 91 0.27 -0.11 10.43
N LEU A 92 0.60 0.31 9.21
CA LEU A 92 1.55 -0.38 8.34
C LEU A 92 2.91 -0.55 9.01
N GLN A 93 3.42 0.50 9.66
CA GLN A 93 4.69 0.42 10.38
C GLN A 93 4.63 -0.63 11.50
N GLU A 94 3.56 -0.64 12.30
CA GLU A 94 3.39 -1.57 13.41
C GLU A 94 3.21 -3.01 12.93
N ILE A 95 2.43 -3.22 11.88
CA ILE A 95 2.21 -4.53 11.25
C ILE A 95 3.53 -5.11 10.77
N LEU A 96 4.33 -4.32 10.04
CA LEU A 96 5.64 -4.76 9.55
C LEU A 96 6.61 -5.11 10.68
N LEU A 97 6.62 -4.33 11.77
CA LEU A 97 7.42 -4.65 12.96
C LEU A 97 7.00 -5.98 13.60
N GLN A 98 5.69 -6.23 13.73
CA GLN A 98 5.19 -7.47 14.31
C GLN A 98 5.44 -8.67 13.38
N MET A 99 5.27 -8.50 12.07
CA MET A 99 5.63 -9.50 11.06
C MET A 99 7.11 -9.87 11.14
N GLN A 100 8.01 -8.89 11.31
CA GLN A 100 9.43 -9.13 11.51
C GLN A 100 9.68 -10.03 12.73
N GLN A 101 9.05 -9.71 13.87
CA GLN A 101 9.20 -10.46 15.11
C GLN A 101 8.62 -11.89 15.03
N LEU A 102 7.69 -12.13 14.11
CA LEU A 102 7.12 -13.45 13.86
C LEU A 102 7.86 -14.25 12.77
N GLY A 103 8.93 -13.70 12.19
CA GLY A 103 9.70 -14.34 11.13
C GLY A 103 9.02 -14.33 9.76
N MET A 104 8.07 -13.42 9.55
CA MET A 104 7.35 -13.27 8.29
C MET A 104 8.08 -12.34 7.30
N LEU A 105 9.11 -11.61 7.71
CA LEU A 105 9.95 -10.84 6.80
C LEU A 105 11.19 -11.66 6.38
N THR A 106 10.98 -12.77 5.66
CA THR A 106 12.09 -13.58 5.09
C THR A 106 12.04 -13.61 3.57
N ALA A 107 13.09 -14.11 2.91
CA ALA A 107 13.22 -14.15 1.44
C ALA A 107 12.06 -14.85 0.69
N ASN A 108 11.28 -15.68 1.37
CA ASN A 108 10.15 -16.38 0.78
C ASN A 108 8.87 -15.53 0.73
N TYR A 109 8.81 -14.47 1.54
CA TYR A 109 7.62 -13.63 1.67
C TYR A 109 7.66 -12.48 0.68
N ASN A 110 6.49 -12.20 0.12
CA ASN A 110 6.26 -11.11 -0.80
C ASN A 110 5.11 -10.23 -0.29
N TYR A 111 5.34 -8.92 -0.32
CA TYR A 111 4.41 -7.91 0.18
C TYR A 111 4.13 -6.87 -0.90
N PHE A 112 2.87 -6.51 -1.05
CA PHE A 112 2.44 -5.37 -1.82
C PHE A 112 1.76 -4.37 -0.89
N LEU A 113 2.33 -3.17 -0.81
CA LEU A 113 1.86 -2.08 0.03
C LEU A 113 0.96 -1.17 -0.80
N THR A 114 -0.31 -1.08 -0.42
CA THR A 114 -1.29 -0.25 -1.14
C THR A 114 -1.25 1.22 -0.72
N ASN A 115 -0.70 1.52 0.45
CA ASN A 115 -0.57 2.87 0.97
C ASN A 115 0.47 3.65 0.16
N LEU A 116 0.06 4.78 -0.44
CA LEU A 116 0.91 5.61 -1.30
C LEU A 116 2.03 6.33 -0.53
N ASP A 117 1.89 6.44 0.79
CA ASP A 117 2.88 7.02 1.69
C ASP A 117 3.87 5.99 2.22
N ALA A 118 3.81 4.72 1.80
CA ALA A 118 4.70 3.66 2.29
C ALA A 118 6.19 4.00 2.16
N ALA A 119 6.57 4.80 1.15
CA ALA A 119 7.94 5.27 0.94
C ALA A 119 8.45 6.24 2.02
N THR A 120 7.54 6.84 2.81
CA THR A 120 7.89 7.72 3.95
C THR A 120 8.38 6.92 5.16
N LEU A 121 8.08 5.62 5.23
CA LEU A 121 8.53 4.76 6.32
C LEU A 121 10.03 4.44 6.20
N PRO A 122 10.74 4.23 7.32
CA PRO A 122 12.14 3.78 7.32
C PRO A 122 12.24 2.29 6.94
N LEU A 123 11.89 1.94 5.69
CA LEU A 123 11.84 0.56 5.20
C LEU A 123 13.19 -0.17 5.24
N GLN A 124 14.29 0.58 5.40
CA GLN A 124 15.64 0.03 5.58
C GLN A 124 15.73 -0.93 6.77
N GLN A 125 14.95 -0.70 7.85
CA GLN A 125 14.94 -1.59 9.01
C GLN A 125 14.42 -3.00 8.68
N PHE A 126 13.58 -3.12 7.66
CA PHE A 126 12.99 -4.38 7.19
C PHE A 126 13.83 -5.07 6.12
N SER A 127 14.86 -4.40 5.60
CA SER A 127 15.67 -4.88 4.46
C SER A 127 16.55 -6.09 4.80
N TYR A 128 16.91 -6.27 6.07
CA TYR A 128 17.72 -7.41 6.52
C TYR A 128 17.00 -8.76 6.34
N GLY A 129 15.67 -8.74 6.34
CA GLY A 129 14.84 -9.92 6.14
C GLY A 129 14.89 -10.51 4.72
N LYS A 130 15.36 -9.73 3.72
CA LYS A 130 15.32 -10.08 2.29
C LYS A 130 13.91 -10.35 1.74
N ALA A 131 12.85 -10.06 2.49
CA ALA A 131 11.48 -10.12 1.99
C ALA A 131 11.32 -9.16 0.81
N LYS A 132 10.55 -9.56 -0.19
CA LYS A 132 10.25 -8.70 -1.34
C LYS A 132 9.11 -7.78 -0.95
N ILE A 133 9.37 -6.48 -0.85
CA ILE A 133 8.36 -5.46 -0.55
C ILE A 133 8.22 -4.56 -1.77
N VAL A 134 7.02 -4.49 -2.31
CA VAL A 134 6.65 -3.64 -3.45
C VAL A 134 5.64 -2.60 -2.96
N GLY A 135 5.82 -1.34 -3.34
CA GLY A 135 4.87 -0.27 -3.04
C GLY A 135 4.67 0.62 -4.26
N ILE A 136 3.69 1.52 -4.17
CA ILE A 136 3.43 2.55 -5.18
C ILE A 136 3.70 3.91 -4.54
N GLN A 137 4.33 4.80 -5.29
CA GLN A 137 4.51 6.20 -4.91
C GLN A 137 4.16 7.07 -6.11
N LEU A 138 3.39 8.14 -5.89
CA LEU A 138 3.02 9.09 -6.94
C LEU A 138 4.05 10.20 -7.14
N GLN A 139 4.82 10.50 -6.09
CA GLN A 139 5.80 11.58 -6.11
C GLN A 139 6.99 11.26 -7.00
N ASN A 140 7.41 12.24 -7.80
CA ASN A 140 8.61 12.13 -8.61
C ASN A 140 9.85 12.57 -7.82
N LEU A 141 10.45 11.63 -7.07
CA LEU A 141 11.66 11.90 -6.29
C LEU A 141 12.86 12.34 -7.14
N GLN A 142 12.88 12.11 -8.46
CA GLN A 142 14.01 12.50 -9.32
C GLN A 142 14.10 14.00 -9.56
N HIS A 143 13.00 14.76 -9.39
CA HIS A 143 13.01 16.21 -9.48
C HIS A 143 13.25 16.93 -8.13
N ASP A 144 13.04 16.24 -7.01
CA ASP A 144 13.14 16.81 -5.65
C ASP A 144 14.48 16.55 -4.95
N VAL A 145 15.42 15.84 -5.59
CA VAL A 145 16.75 15.47 -5.03
C VAL A 145 17.64 16.69 -4.66
N GLN A 146 17.20 17.92 -4.89
CA GLN A 146 17.95 19.11 -4.47
C GLN A 146 17.63 19.57 -3.04
N ASN A 147 16.54 19.09 -2.43
CA ASN A 147 16.27 19.35 -1.02
C ASN A 147 16.35 18.04 -0.24
N ASP A 148 17.25 17.96 0.74
CA ASP A 148 17.26 16.94 1.81
C ASP A 148 16.00 17.04 2.72
N GLU A 149 14.87 17.55 2.20
CA GLU A 149 13.62 17.69 2.92
C GLU A 149 12.83 16.39 2.84
N ALA A 150 12.22 16.06 3.98
CA ALA A 150 11.50 14.81 4.22
C ALA A 150 10.56 14.44 3.07
N VAL A 151 10.51 13.14 2.72
CA VAL A 151 9.50 12.58 1.82
C VAL A 151 8.14 13.05 2.32
N LEU A 152 7.49 13.93 1.55
CA LEU A 152 6.21 14.52 1.93
C LEU A 152 5.13 13.44 1.93
N LYS A 153 4.06 13.65 2.71
CA LYS A 153 2.85 12.84 2.51
C LYS A 153 2.24 13.16 1.15
N THR A 154 1.64 12.15 0.53
CA THR A 154 1.00 12.24 -0.79
C THR A 154 -0.06 13.33 -0.82
N GLU A 155 -0.85 13.45 0.26
CA GLU A 155 -1.85 14.51 0.40
C GLU A 155 -1.24 15.92 0.25
N LEU A 156 -0.11 16.18 0.91
CA LEU A 156 0.56 17.49 0.84
C LEU A 156 1.11 17.78 -0.56
N ALA A 157 1.69 16.77 -1.21
CA ALA A 157 2.18 16.88 -2.58
C ALA A 157 1.04 17.22 -3.56
N LEU A 158 -0.09 16.51 -3.45
CA LEU A 158 -1.26 16.76 -4.30
C LEU A 158 -1.88 18.15 -4.07
N ILE A 159 -1.90 18.63 -2.82
CA ILE A 159 -2.37 20.00 -2.51
C ILE A 159 -1.43 21.05 -3.14
N ALA A 160 -0.11 20.86 -3.02
CA ALA A 160 0.87 21.76 -3.63
C ALA A 160 0.71 21.81 -5.16
N ASP A 161 0.55 20.65 -5.80
CA ASP A 161 0.30 20.54 -7.23
C ASP A 161 -1.03 21.20 -7.64
N ALA A 162 -2.10 21.02 -6.86
CA ALA A 162 -3.38 21.66 -7.11
C ALA A 162 -3.28 23.20 -7.09
N ILE A 163 -2.58 23.75 -6.09
CA ILE A 163 -2.34 25.21 -5.98
C ILE A 163 -1.50 25.70 -7.18
N SER A 164 -0.45 24.95 -7.54
CA SER A 164 0.41 25.28 -8.69
C SER A 164 -0.39 25.26 -10.00
N MET A 165 -1.20 24.23 -10.23
CA MET A 165 -2.04 24.10 -11.42
C MET A 165 -3.05 25.24 -11.53
N LEU A 166 -3.72 25.60 -10.43
CA LEU A 166 -4.67 26.73 -10.40
C LEU A 166 -3.97 28.06 -10.65
N SER A 167 -2.83 28.31 -10.00
CA SER A 167 -2.03 29.52 -10.20
C SER A 167 -1.59 29.70 -11.66
N ASN A 168 -1.08 28.63 -12.27
CA ASN A 168 -0.64 28.64 -13.67
C ASN A 168 -1.83 28.85 -14.63
N THR A 169 -2.96 28.22 -14.35
CA THR A 169 -4.18 28.40 -15.15
C THR A 169 -4.64 29.85 -15.09
N LEU A 170 -4.72 30.45 -13.90
CA LEU A 170 -5.13 31.86 -13.73
C LEU A 170 -4.20 32.84 -14.45
N LYS A 171 -2.89 32.57 -14.49
CA LYS A 171 -1.92 33.40 -15.24
C LYS A 171 -2.16 33.37 -16.75
N ASN A 172 -2.64 32.25 -17.29
CA ASN A 172 -2.86 32.02 -18.71
C ASN A 172 -4.27 32.44 -19.20
N PHE A 173 -5.16 32.86 -18.30
CA PHE A 173 -6.51 33.31 -18.62
C PHE A 173 -6.59 34.79 -19.09
N LYS A 174 -5.48 35.37 -19.54
CA LYS A 174 -5.43 36.72 -20.12
C LYS A 174 -5.72 36.74 -21.61
#